data_AF-A0A2V5WI79-F1
#
_entry.id   AF-A0A2V5WI79-F1
#
_cell.length_a   1.000
_cell.length_b   1.000
_cell.length_c   1.000
_cell.angle_alpha   90.00
_cell.angle_beta   90.00
_cell.angle_gamma   90.00
#
_symmetry.space_group_name_H-M   'P 1'
#
loop_
_entity.id
_entity.type
_entity.pdbx_description
1 polymer ?
#
loop_
_entity_poly.entity_id
_entity_poly.type
_entity_poly.pdbx_seq_one_letter_code
_entity_poly.pdbx_strand_id
1 'polypeptide(L)'
;MKASILILGFAVLGASVFAATPPPRKLGDIPGARESLLRIVSPRFYQTLLISPVEGWIVVRGQLAAGTHMYGARVIHSELGGAYDKLALDLANNLVVIGYPHVALEDMTPRILLHVLIYQIKDGRLAVSFAHFDTAGGSQMRYYGCAWMAVEKPNHLWETIEPKNLQPHEPRGPRTYALAVESSIARERLPRAIGQVGIHGLYSRSR
;
A
#
# COMPACT_ATOMS: atom_id res chain seq x y z
N MET A 1 -37.42 39.49 58.06
CA MET A 1 -36.79 39.89 56.78
C MET A 1 -36.62 38.64 55.94
N LYS A 2 -37.35 38.50 54.83
CA LYS A 2 -37.28 37.32 53.94
C LYS A 2 -36.41 37.69 52.73
N ALA A 3 -35.33 36.96 52.50
CA ALA A 3 -34.50 37.10 51.30
C ALA A 3 -34.95 36.07 50.27
N SER A 4 -35.51 36.55 49.16
CA SER A 4 -35.85 35.74 47.99
C SER A 4 -34.61 35.63 47.09
N ILE A 5 -34.07 34.43 46.95
CA ILE A 5 -33.00 34.12 45.99
C ILE A 5 -33.65 33.62 44.70
N LEU A 6 -33.44 34.35 43.61
CA LEU A 6 -33.93 34.06 42.27
C LEU A 6 -32.85 33.22 41.56
N ILE A 7 -33.12 31.93 41.32
CA ILE A 7 -32.22 31.05 40.56
C ILE A 7 -32.57 31.19 39.07
N LEU A 8 -31.65 31.79 38.31
CA LEU A 8 -31.74 31.89 36.85
C LEU A 8 -31.21 30.58 36.24
N GLY A 9 -32.11 29.72 35.77
CA GLY A 9 -31.75 28.48 35.07
C GLY A 9 -31.26 28.76 33.65
N PHE A 10 -29.97 28.54 33.39
CA PHE A 10 -29.40 28.54 32.05
C PHE A 10 -29.66 27.19 31.38
N ALA A 11 -30.62 27.13 30.46
CA ALA A 11 -30.84 25.96 29.61
C ALA A 11 -29.77 25.91 28.52
N VAL A 12 -28.79 25.03 28.67
CA VAL A 12 -27.82 24.71 27.62
C VAL A 12 -28.51 23.79 26.59
N LEU A 13 -29.02 24.40 25.52
CA LEU A 13 -29.39 23.68 24.30
C LEU A 13 -28.12 23.17 23.62
N GLY A 14 -27.76 21.91 23.91
CA GLY A 14 -26.74 21.19 23.18
C GLY A 14 -27.21 20.93 21.75
N ALA A 15 -26.72 21.72 20.80
CA ALA A 15 -26.89 21.43 19.39
C ALA A 15 -26.09 20.16 19.05
N SER A 16 -26.80 19.05 18.85
CA SER A 16 -26.21 17.84 18.27
C SER A 16 -25.80 18.15 16.84
N VAL A 17 -24.51 18.42 16.64
CA VAL A 17 -23.92 18.52 15.31
C VAL A 17 -23.88 17.11 14.74
N PHE A 18 -24.82 16.80 13.85
CA PHE A 18 -24.69 15.64 12.98
C PHE A 18 -23.49 15.90 12.06
N ALA A 19 -22.33 15.34 12.42
CA ALA A 19 -21.18 15.33 11.53
C ALA A 19 -21.59 14.58 10.25
N ALA A 20 -21.68 15.29 9.13
CA ALA A 20 -21.89 14.67 7.84
C ALA A 20 -20.77 13.66 7.60
N THR A 21 -21.13 12.39 7.38
CA THR A 21 -20.15 11.36 7.05
C THR A 21 -19.44 11.78 5.76
N PRO A 22 -18.11 12.02 5.77
CA PRO A 22 -17.40 12.38 4.56
C PRO A 22 -17.60 11.29 3.51
N PRO A 23 -17.60 11.65 2.21
CA PRO A 23 -17.76 10.68 1.14
C PRO A 23 -16.70 9.57 1.31
N PRO A 24 -17.07 8.31 1.05
CA PRO A 24 -16.15 7.20 1.26
C PRO A 24 -14.91 7.40 0.39
N ARG A 25 -13.73 7.37 1.03
CA ARG A 25 -12.44 7.53 0.37
C ARG A 25 -12.28 6.46 -0.71
N LYS A 26 -11.79 6.86 -1.87
CA LYS A 26 -11.45 5.95 -2.96
C LYS A 26 -9.93 5.83 -3.10
N LEU A 27 -9.50 4.84 -3.87
CA LEU A 27 -8.08 4.62 -4.15
C LEU A 27 -7.38 5.86 -4.72
N GLY A 28 -8.10 6.69 -5.48
CA GLY A 28 -7.56 7.91 -6.08
C GLY A 28 -7.25 9.04 -5.11
N ASP A 29 -7.77 8.97 -3.89
CA ASP A 29 -7.50 9.97 -2.84
C ASP A 29 -6.22 9.64 -2.05
N ILE A 30 -5.58 8.49 -2.34
CA ILE A 30 -4.38 7.99 -1.64
C ILE A 30 -3.15 8.28 -2.50
N PRO A 31 -2.20 9.11 -2.03
CA PRO A 31 -1.02 9.48 -2.80
C PRO A 31 -0.21 8.26 -3.25
N GLY A 32 0.08 8.17 -4.55
CA GLY A 32 0.94 7.12 -5.14
C GLY A 32 0.31 5.72 -5.25
N ALA A 33 -0.92 5.53 -4.76
CA ALA A 33 -1.55 4.22 -4.70
C ALA A 33 -2.00 3.72 -6.08
N ARG A 34 -2.52 4.61 -6.93
CA ARG A 34 -2.98 4.27 -8.29
C ARG A 34 -1.83 3.75 -9.14
N GLU A 35 -0.73 4.49 -9.17
CA GLU A 35 0.44 4.23 -10.00
C GLU A 35 1.15 2.94 -9.56
N SER A 36 1.22 2.71 -8.25
CA SER A 36 1.83 1.51 -7.68
C SER A 36 0.97 0.27 -7.95
N LEU A 37 -0.33 0.31 -7.62
CA LEU A 37 -1.19 -0.87 -7.74
C LEU A 37 -1.50 -1.25 -9.19
N LEU A 38 -1.60 -0.27 -10.11
CA LEU A 38 -1.85 -0.54 -11.54
C LEU A 38 -0.86 -1.57 -12.13
N ARG A 39 0.37 -1.61 -11.61
CA ARG A 39 1.46 -2.45 -12.12
C ARG A 39 1.65 -3.75 -11.32
N ILE A 40 1.20 -3.75 -10.07
CA ILE A 40 1.47 -4.80 -9.07
C ILE A 40 0.31 -5.80 -8.95
N VAL A 41 -0.93 -5.40 -9.29
CA VAL A 41 -2.10 -6.28 -9.26
C VAL A 41 -2.65 -6.54 -10.67
N SER A 42 -3.46 -7.60 -10.82
CA SER A 42 -4.09 -7.89 -12.12
C SER A 42 -5.02 -6.75 -12.57
N PRO A 43 -5.15 -6.48 -13.88
CA PRO A 43 -6.00 -5.40 -14.39
C PRO A 43 -7.46 -5.49 -13.91
N ARG A 44 -8.02 -6.71 -13.89
CA ARG A 44 -9.39 -6.94 -13.43
C ARG A 44 -9.56 -6.59 -11.95
N PHE A 45 -8.61 -6.97 -11.12
CA PHE A 45 -8.64 -6.65 -9.69
C PHE A 45 -8.44 -5.16 -9.43
N TYR A 46 -7.52 -4.52 -10.17
CA TYR A 46 -7.30 -3.08 -10.10
C TYR A 46 -8.58 -2.28 -10.35
N GLN A 47 -9.37 -2.67 -11.37
CA GLN A 47 -10.66 -2.01 -11.65
C GLN A 47 -11.64 -2.13 -10.47
N THR A 48 -11.65 -3.27 -9.78
CA THR A 48 -12.44 -3.44 -8.55
C THR A 48 -11.94 -2.50 -7.45
N LEU A 49 -10.63 -2.41 -7.22
CA LEU A 49 -10.06 -1.53 -6.19
C LEU A 49 -10.34 -0.04 -6.44
N LEU A 50 -10.49 0.39 -7.69
CA LEU A 50 -10.79 1.78 -8.04
C LEU A 50 -12.19 2.23 -7.62
N ILE A 51 -13.16 1.31 -7.65
CA ILE A 51 -14.56 1.61 -7.34
C ILE A 51 -14.94 1.28 -5.90
N SER A 52 -14.21 0.37 -5.26
CA SER A 52 -14.45 -0.03 -3.88
C SER A 52 -14.03 1.06 -2.88
N PRO A 53 -14.84 1.33 -1.85
CA PRO A 53 -14.50 2.29 -0.81
C PRO A 53 -13.37 1.74 0.07
N VAL A 54 -12.41 2.61 0.40
CA VAL A 54 -11.35 2.33 1.37
C VAL A 54 -11.88 2.71 2.76
N GLU A 55 -12.05 1.72 3.63
CA GLU A 55 -12.51 1.88 5.01
C GLU A 55 -11.38 2.39 5.91
N GLY A 56 -10.15 1.94 5.67
CA GLY A 56 -8.99 2.34 6.45
C GLY A 56 -7.70 2.39 5.64
N TRP A 57 -6.82 3.29 6.04
CA TRP A 57 -5.52 3.49 5.43
C TRP A 57 -4.44 3.59 6.50
N ILE A 58 -3.43 2.73 6.40
CA ILE A 58 -2.27 2.72 7.27
C ILE A 58 -1.02 2.92 6.42
N VAL A 59 -0.08 3.74 6.89
CA VAL A 59 1.21 3.96 6.24
C VAL A 59 2.34 3.68 7.21
N VAL A 60 3.25 2.82 6.79
CA VAL A 60 4.51 2.53 7.47
C VAL A 60 5.64 3.14 6.65
N ARG A 61 6.54 3.84 7.33
CA ARG A 61 7.79 4.33 6.76
C ARG A 61 8.95 3.53 7.33
N GLY A 62 9.89 3.14 6.47
CA GLY A 62 11.16 2.57 6.89
C GLY A 62 12.28 2.94 5.92
N GLN A 63 13.44 2.36 6.15
CA GLN A 63 14.65 2.54 5.34
C GLN A 63 15.07 1.21 4.73
N LEU A 64 15.53 1.21 3.48
CA LEU A 64 16.11 0.02 2.87
C LEU A 64 17.53 -0.16 3.43
N ALA A 65 17.74 -1.14 4.30
CA ALA A 65 19.07 -1.40 4.87
C ALA A 65 20.08 -1.82 3.78
N ALA A 66 21.35 -2.05 4.15
CA ALA A 66 22.39 -2.56 3.24
C ALA A 66 22.13 -3.97 2.64
N GLY A 67 20.88 -4.45 2.71
CA GLY A 67 20.37 -5.65 2.05
C GLY A 67 19.01 -5.38 1.40
N THR A 68 18.19 -6.43 1.29
CA THR A 68 16.91 -6.38 0.57
C THR A 68 15.70 -6.08 1.46
N HIS A 69 15.88 -5.79 2.74
CA HIS A 69 14.77 -5.65 3.70
C HIS A 69 14.61 -4.22 4.21
N MET A 70 13.38 -3.88 4.58
CA MET A 70 13.09 -2.63 5.26
C MET A 70 13.53 -2.72 6.74
N TYR A 71 14.14 -1.65 7.24
CA TYR A 71 14.60 -1.47 8.61
C TYR A 71 14.00 -0.20 9.22
N GLY A 72 13.91 -0.16 10.56
CA GLY A 72 13.41 1.01 11.29
C GLY A 72 11.95 1.35 10.98
N ALA A 73 11.14 0.33 10.66
CA ALA A 73 9.74 0.48 10.29
C ALA A 73 8.94 1.15 11.42
N ARG A 74 8.21 2.23 11.09
CA ARG A 74 7.30 2.91 12.00
C ARG A 74 6.02 3.34 11.30
N VAL A 75 4.90 3.25 12.00
CA VAL A 75 3.63 3.77 11.50
C VAL A 75 3.68 5.31 11.51
N ILE A 76 3.39 5.93 10.36
CA ILE A 76 3.35 7.40 10.21
C ILE A 76 1.94 7.92 9.91
N HIS A 77 1.01 7.02 9.57
CA HIS A 77 -0.41 7.28 9.41
C HIS A 77 -1.17 6.04 9.85
N SER A 78 -2.19 6.20 10.68
CA SER A 78 -3.01 5.11 11.20
C SER A 78 -4.47 5.53 11.27
N GLU A 79 -5.35 4.62 10.89
CA GLU A 79 -6.79 4.77 10.94
C GLU A 79 -7.43 3.55 11.61
N LEU A 80 -8.75 3.58 11.81
CA LEU A 80 -9.50 2.50 12.47
C LEU A 80 -8.98 2.20 13.89
N GLY A 81 -8.53 3.24 14.59
CA GLY A 81 -8.04 3.15 15.98
C GLY A 81 -6.78 2.30 16.15
N GLY A 82 -5.97 2.13 15.10
CA GLY A 82 -4.73 1.34 15.17
C GLY A 82 -4.91 -0.17 15.08
N ALA A 83 -6.12 -0.65 14.77
CA ALA A 83 -6.44 -2.09 14.73
C ALA A 83 -5.53 -2.88 13.77
N TYR A 84 -4.97 -2.24 12.74
CA TYR A 84 -4.13 -2.87 11.71
C TYR A 84 -2.65 -2.47 11.79
N ASP A 85 -2.24 -1.69 12.80
CA ASP A 85 -0.86 -1.21 12.91
C ASP A 85 0.13 -2.37 13.03
N LYS A 86 -0.22 -3.38 13.83
CA LYS A 86 0.60 -4.59 13.98
C LYS A 86 0.75 -5.35 12.66
N LEU A 87 -0.34 -5.52 11.92
CA LEU A 87 -0.30 -6.16 10.60
C LEU A 87 0.60 -5.37 9.64
N ALA A 88 0.47 -4.05 9.62
CA ALA A 88 1.26 -3.18 8.75
C ALA A 88 2.76 -3.25 9.09
N LEU A 89 3.11 -3.27 10.37
CA LEU A 89 4.50 -3.43 10.82
C LEU A 89 5.05 -4.83 10.48
N ASP A 90 4.27 -5.89 10.64
CA ASP A 90 4.67 -7.25 10.25
C ASP A 90 4.96 -7.33 8.75
N LEU A 91 4.07 -6.77 7.91
CA LEU A 91 4.26 -6.73 6.45
C LEU A 91 5.50 -5.92 6.06
N ALA A 92 5.72 -4.79 6.74
CA ALA A 92 6.90 -3.95 6.57
C ALA A 92 8.21 -4.67 6.89
N ASN A 93 8.27 -5.39 8.01
CA ASN A 93 9.46 -6.15 8.39
C ASN A 93 9.73 -7.33 7.44
N ASN A 94 8.69 -7.88 6.84
CA ASN A 94 8.75 -9.00 5.91
C ASN A 94 8.83 -8.58 4.43
N LEU A 95 8.85 -7.29 4.13
CA LEU A 95 8.99 -6.78 2.76
C LEU A 95 10.39 -7.07 2.22
N VAL A 96 10.45 -7.67 1.03
CA VAL A 96 11.70 -7.89 0.29
C VAL A 96 11.76 -6.97 -0.92
N VAL A 97 12.83 -6.20 -1.07
CA VAL A 97 13.10 -5.32 -2.21
C VAL A 97 14.11 -6.00 -3.13
N ILE A 98 13.75 -6.15 -4.40
CA ILE A 98 14.57 -6.84 -5.41
C ILE A 98 14.95 -5.88 -6.53
N GLY A 99 16.17 -5.98 -7.05
CA GLY A 99 16.59 -5.25 -8.25
C GLY A 99 16.89 -3.77 -8.03
N TYR A 100 16.83 -3.28 -6.79
CA TYR A 100 17.33 -1.96 -6.43
C TYR A 100 18.86 -1.98 -6.38
N PRO A 101 19.56 -1.24 -7.26
CA PRO A 101 21.01 -1.29 -7.27
C PRO A 101 21.53 -0.56 -6.02
N HIS A 102 22.30 -1.29 -5.20
CA HIS A 102 23.20 -0.68 -4.21
C HIS A 102 24.35 -0.03 -4.98
N VAL A 103 24.08 0.99 -5.80
CA VAL A 103 25.16 1.86 -6.26
C VAL A 103 25.63 2.56 -4.99
N ALA A 104 26.94 2.48 -4.73
CA ALA A 104 27.61 3.22 -3.66
C ALA A 104 27.53 4.73 -3.92
N LEU A 105 26.32 5.27 -3.94
CA LEU A 105 26.06 6.67 -3.75
C LEU A 105 26.18 6.85 -2.24
N GLU A 106 27.28 7.49 -1.85
CA GLU A 106 27.56 7.95 -0.50
C GLU A 106 26.27 8.54 0.12
N ASP A 107 25.93 8.02 1.30
CA ASP A 107 25.09 8.63 2.34
C ASP A 107 23.55 8.68 2.26
N MET A 108 22.87 8.12 1.26
CA MET A 108 21.39 8.05 1.30
C MET A 108 20.82 6.62 1.24
N THR A 109 20.56 6.07 2.43
CA THR A 109 19.70 4.90 2.61
C THR A 109 18.28 5.22 2.12
N PRO A 110 17.77 4.58 1.06
CA PRO A 110 16.46 4.89 0.49
C PRO A 110 15.35 4.68 1.51
N ARG A 111 14.39 5.61 1.56
CA ARG A 111 13.19 5.45 2.38
C ARG A 111 12.10 4.76 1.58
N ILE A 112 11.32 3.92 2.25
CA ILE A 112 10.20 3.18 1.67
C ILE A 112 8.92 3.59 2.42
N LEU A 113 7.85 3.81 1.67
CA LEU A 113 6.49 3.84 2.19
C LEU A 113 5.81 2.53 1.84
N LEU A 114 5.33 1.83 2.86
CA LEU A 114 4.42 0.71 2.74
C LEU A 114 3.02 1.18 3.13
N HIS A 115 2.06 0.91 2.26
CA HIS A 115 0.66 1.21 2.47
C HIS A 115 -0.07 -0.10 2.78
N VAL A 116 -1.00 -0.04 3.73
CA VAL A 116 -2.03 -1.07 3.93
C VAL A 116 -3.39 -0.40 3.80
N LEU A 117 -4.15 -0.87 2.81
CA LEU A 117 -5.52 -0.42 2.56
C LEU A 117 -6.49 -1.48 3.03
N ILE A 118 -7.47 -1.07 3.81
CA ILE A 118 -8.56 -1.92 4.30
C ILE A 118 -9.81 -1.58 3.50
N TYR A 119 -10.31 -2.56 2.75
CA TYR A 119 -11.53 -2.46 1.97
C TYR A 119 -12.64 -3.27 2.63
N GLN A 120 -13.84 -2.70 2.70
CA GLN A 120 -15.03 -3.48 2.99
C GLN A 120 -15.45 -4.24 1.72
N ILE A 121 -15.49 -5.57 1.80
CA ILE A 121 -16.02 -6.43 0.74
C ILE A 121 -17.23 -7.22 1.27
N LYS A 122 -17.93 -7.91 0.36
CA LYS A 122 -19.11 -8.71 0.72
C LYS A 122 -18.79 -9.79 1.75
N ASP A 123 -17.63 -10.43 1.62
CA ASP A 123 -17.26 -11.62 2.38
C ASP A 123 -16.37 -11.32 3.61
N GLY A 124 -16.21 -10.04 3.96
CA GLY A 124 -15.36 -9.60 5.08
C GLY A 124 -14.59 -8.32 4.76
N ARG A 125 -13.39 -8.20 5.33
CA ARG A 125 -12.46 -7.10 5.00
C ARG A 125 -11.31 -7.61 4.17
N LEU A 126 -10.98 -6.88 3.12
CA LEU A 126 -9.81 -7.15 2.29
C LEU A 126 -8.71 -6.18 2.68
N ALA A 127 -7.56 -6.70 3.10
CA ALA A 127 -6.33 -5.94 3.24
C ALA A 127 -5.53 -6.04 1.94
N VAL A 128 -5.07 -4.90 1.43
CA VAL A 128 -4.14 -4.81 0.29
C VAL A 128 -2.93 -4.01 0.73
N SER A 129 -1.75 -4.62 0.60
CA SER A 129 -0.49 -3.97 0.91
C SER A 129 0.42 -3.86 -0.30
N PHE A 130 0.97 -2.66 -0.49
CA PHE A 130 1.91 -2.33 -1.54
C PHE A 130 2.91 -1.32 -1.01
N ALA A 131 4.07 -1.22 -1.65
CA ALA A 131 5.14 -0.32 -1.22
C ALA A 131 5.74 0.43 -2.41
N HIS A 132 6.32 1.59 -2.13
CA HIS A 132 7.13 2.35 -3.07
C HIS A 132 8.17 3.18 -2.34
N PHE A 133 9.17 3.69 -3.05
CA PHE A 133 10.16 4.60 -2.45
C PHE A 133 9.54 5.94 -2.07
N ASP A 134 10.00 6.50 -0.96
CA ASP A 134 9.64 7.80 -0.39
C ASP A 134 10.55 8.90 -0.95
N THR A 135 10.45 9.10 -2.26
CA THR A 135 11.23 10.06 -3.04
C THR A 135 10.35 10.66 -4.14
N ALA A 136 10.77 11.81 -4.69
CA ALA A 136 10.11 12.41 -5.84
C ALA A 136 10.06 11.40 -7.01
N GLY A 137 8.87 11.18 -7.56
CA GLY A 137 8.65 10.17 -8.60
C GLY A 137 8.74 8.71 -8.13
N GLY A 138 8.94 8.47 -6.82
CA GLY A 138 9.08 7.13 -6.25
C GLY A 138 7.88 6.24 -6.56
N SER A 139 6.64 6.71 -6.38
CA SER A 139 5.42 5.97 -6.76
C SER A 139 5.27 5.71 -8.27
N GLN A 140 6.01 6.43 -9.11
CA GLN A 140 5.96 6.32 -10.57
C GLN A 140 7.01 5.38 -11.14
N MET A 141 7.98 4.95 -10.32
CA MET A 141 8.98 3.97 -10.72
C MET A 141 8.31 2.68 -11.19
N ARG A 142 9.02 1.93 -12.04
CA ARG A 142 8.52 0.68 -12.59
C ARG A 142 8.73 -0.43 -11.57
N TYR A 143 7.70 -0.64 -10.76
CA TYR A 143 7.64 -1.75 -9.84
C TYR A 143 7.02 -2.97 -10.48
N TYR A 144 7.59 -4.12 -10.13
CA TYR A 144 7.07 -5.45 -10.37
C TYR A 144 7.00 -6.20 -9.03
N GLY A 145 6.40 -7.38 -9.03
CA GLY A 145 6.05 -8.08 -7.80
C GLY A 145 4.57 -7.96 -7.50
N CYS A 146 4.13 -8.78 -6.56
CA CYS A 146 2.71 -8.89 -6.23
C CYS A 146 2.42 -8.27 -4.87
N ALA A 147 1.38 -7.45 -4.81
CA ALA A 147 0.85 -6.91 -3.56
C ALA A 147 0.55 -8.05 -2.60
N TRP A 148 0.77 -7.83 -1.31
CA TRP A 148 0.21 -8.75 -0.32
C TRP A 148 -1.28 -8.46 -0.17
N MET A 149 -2.09 -9.50 -0.28
CA MET A 149 -3.54 -9.37 -0.23
C MET A 149 -4.08 -10.47 0.67
N ALA A 150 -5.01 -10.14 1.56
CA ALA A 150 -5.67 -11.13 2.38
C ALA A 150 -7.08 -10.71 2.77
N VAL A 151 -7.96 -11.69 2.94
CA VAL A 151 -9.29 -11.48 3.49
C VAL A 151 -9.27 -11.82 4.98
N GLU A 152 -9.70 -10.87 5.81
CA GLU A 152 -10.01 -11.11 7.20
C GLU A 152 -11.36 -11.83 7.29
N LYS A 153 -11.34 -13.04 7.86
CA LYS A 153 -12.53 -13.82 8.15
C LYS A 153 -13.18 -13.38 9.48
N PRO A 154 -14.45 -13.75 9.74
CA PRO A 154 -15.13 -13.37 10.99
C PRO A 154 -14.43 -13.79 12.29
N ASN A 155 -13.54 -14.78 12.23
CA ASN A 155 -12.72 -15.25 13.35
C ASN A 155 -11.37 -14.52 13.46
N HIS A 156 -11.19 -13.40 12.76
CA HIS A 156 -9.95 -12.61 12.70
C HIS A 156 -8.74 -13.38 12.12
N LEU A 157 -8.97 -14.49 11.42
CA LEU A 157 -7.94 -15.17 10.66
C LEU A 157 -7.80 -14.53 9.28
N TRP A 158 -6.55 -14.45 8.82
CA TRP A 158 -6.20 -13.91 7.52
C TRP A 158 -6.03 -15.05 6.51
N GLU A 159 -6.84 -15.02 5.46
CA GLU A 159 -6.66 -15.88 4.29
C GLU A 159 -5.91 -15.09 3.22
N THR A 160 -4.65 -15.45 2.96
CA THR A 160 -3.83 -14.76 1.95
C THR A 160 -4.29 -15.13 0.55
N ILE A 161 -4.47 -14.13 -0.30
CA ILE A 161 -4.78 -14.30 -1.72
C ILE A 161 -3.45 -14.36 -2.47
N GLU A 162 -3.11 -15.55 -2.97
CA GLU A 162 -1.95 -15.72 -3.82
C GLU A 162 -2.24 -15.18 -5.24
N PRO A 163 -1.33 -14.40 -5.82
CA PRO A 163 -1.44 -13.94 -7.21
C PRO A 163 -1.31 -15.14 -8.15
N LYS A 164 -2.04 -15.11 -9.28
CA LYS A 164 -2.04 -16.21 -10.25
C LYS A 164 -0.71 -16.44 -10.95
N ASN A 165 0.07 -15.36 -11.15
CA ASN A 165 1.34 -15.39 -11.86
C ASN A 165 2.42 -14.87 -10.90
N LEU A 166 3.14 -15.79 -10.28
CA LEU A 166 4.34 -15.48 -9.48
C LEU A 166 5.56 -15.60 -10.36
N GLN A 167 6.46 -14.61 -10.30
CA GLN A 167 7.78 -14.77 -10.89
C GLN A 167 8.61 -15.73 -10.01
N PRO A 168 9.50 -16.57 -10.60
CA PRO A 168 10.29 -17.55 -9.85
C PRO A 168 11.16 -16.99 -8.71
N HIS A 169 11.43 -15.68 -8.73
CA HIS A 169 12.29 -14.98 -7.78
C HIS A 169 11.51 -14.09 -6.81
N GLU A 170 10.17 -14.11 -6.84
CA GLU A 170 9.34 -13.38 -5.88
C GLU A 170 9.15 -14.23 -4.60
N PRO A 171 9.82 -13.90 -3.47
CA PRO A 171 9.62 -14.60 -2.21
C PRO A 171 8.16 -14.49 -1.77
N ARG A 172 7.60 -15.62 -1.33
CA ARG A 172 6.25 -15.74 -0.78
C ARG A 172 6.29 -16.47 0.54
N GLY A 173 5.38 -16.06 1.43
CA GLY A 173 5.22 -16.62 2.76
C GLY A 173 4.12 -15.89 3.51
N PRO A 174 3.76 -16.35 4.73
CA PRO A 174 2.81 -15.64 5.56
C PRO A 174 3.26 -14.20 5.79
N ARG A 175 2.49 -13.23 5.28
CA ARG A 175 2.80 -11.78 5.36
C ARG A 175 4.14 -11.39 4.71
N THR A 176 4.61 -12.16 3.73
CA THR A 176 5.84 -11.89 2.97
C THR A 176 5.51 -11.67 1.50
N TYR A 177 6.07 -10.62 0.92
CA TYR A 177 5.98 -10.32 -0.51
C TYR A 177 7.14 -9.46 -0.97
N ALA A 178 7.26 -9.30 -2.29
CA ALA A 178 8.37 -8.58 -2.90
C ALA A 178 7.94 -7.31 -3.63
N LEU A 179 8.76 -6.27 -3.48
CA LEU A 179 8.79 -5.09 -4.32
C LEU A 179 10.02 -5.20 -5.25
N ALA A 180 9.81 -5.62 -6.48
CA ALA A 180 10.86 -5.63 -7.49
C ALA A 180 10.90 -4.29 -8.23
N VAL A 181 12.11 -3.79 -8.51
CA VAL A 181 12.34 -2.50 -9.16
C VAL A 181 13.00 -2.75 -10.50
N GLU A 182 12.43 -2.24 -11.60
CA GLU A 182 13.13 -2.23 -12.89
C GLU A 182 14.29 -1.25 -12.81
N SER A 183 15.53 -1.77 -12.82
CA SER A 183 16.72 -0.98 -13.09
C SER A 183 17.44 -1.55 -14.32
N SER A 184 18.20 -0.71 -15.03
CA SER A 184 19.04 -1.15 -16.16
C SER A 184 20.02 -2.26 -15.76
N ILE A 185 20.47 -2.25 -14.50
CA ILE A 185 21.33 -3.27 -13.89
C ILE A 185 20.54 -4.53 -13.50
N ALA A 186 19.32 -4.41 -12.98
CA ALA A 186 18.44 -5.56 -12.72
C ALA A 186 18.02 -6.28 -14.00
N ARG A 187 17.93 -5.57 -15.13
CA ARG A 187 17.67 -6.12 -16.46
C ARG A 187 18.71 -7.14 -16.93
N GLU A 188 19.94 -7.07 -16.43
CA GLU A 188 21.00 -8.04 -16.74
C GLU A 188 20.97 -9.28 -15.82
N ARG A 189 20.42 -9.15 -14.60
CA ARG A 189 20.38 -10.23 -13.59
C ARG A 189 19.04 -10.94 -13.48
N LEU A 190 17.95 -10.31 -13.91
CA LEU A 190 16.62 -10.92 -14.01
C LEU A 190 16.47 -11.54 -15.42
N PRO A 191 16.03 -12.80 -15.55
CA PRO A 191 15.83 -13.40 -16.87
C PRO A 191 14.89 -12.54 -17.72
N ARG A 192 15.23 -12.37 -19.00
CA ARG A 192 14.65 -11.46 -20.02
C ARG A 192 13.11 -11.54 -20.25
N ALA A 193 12.34 -12.22 -19.41
CA ALA A 193 10.90 -12.35 -19.55
C ALA A 193 10.10 -11.10 -19.09
N ILE A 194 10.76 -10.09 -18.52
CA ILE A 194 10.11 -8.86 -18.08
C ILE A 194 10.07 -7.86 -19.26
N GLY A 195 8.98 -7.90 -20.04
CA GLY A 195 8.55 -6.75 -20.84
C GLY A 195 8.62 -6.82 -22.36
N GLN A 196 8.74 -7.99 -23.00
CA GLN A 196 8.42 -8.11 -24.44
C GLN A 196 7.00 -8.65 -24.64
N VAL A 197 6.00 -7.78 -24.42
CA VAL A 197 4.75 -7.85 -25.19
C VAL A 197 4.91 -6.85 -26.33
N GLY A 198 4.97 -7.40 -27.53
CA GLY A 198 5.37 -6.81 -28.82
C GLY A 198 5.16 -5.32 -29.04
N ILE A 199 6.27 -4.63 -29.29
CA ILE A 199 6.33 -3.51 -30.24
C ILE A 199 7.62 -3.65 -31.05
N HIS A 200 7.73 -4.70 -31.85
CA HIS A 200 8.75 -4.78 -32.91
C HIS A 200 8.16 -5.54 -34.09
N GLY A 201 7.51 -4.79 -34.96
CA GLY A 201 6.96 -5.31 -36.20
C GLY A 201 6.17 -4.24 -36.88
N LEU A 202 6.86 -3.20 -37.36
CA LEU A 202 6.47 -2.28 -38.45
C LEU A 202 7.42 -1.08 -38.41
N TYR A 203 8.61 -1.22 -39.00
CA TYR A 203 9.35 -0.15 -39.70
C TYR A 203 10.70 -0.74 -40.11
N SER A 204 10.75 -1.33 -41.30
CA SER A 204 11.92 -1.32 -42.19
C SER A 204 11.65 -2.27 -43.36
N ARG A 205 11.17 -1.72 -44.48
CA ARG A 205 11.56 -2.16 -45.83
C ARG A 205 11.57 -0.94 -46.74
N SER A 206 12.75 -0.36 -46.89
CA SER A 206 13.15 0.39 -48.07
C SER A 206 14.53 -0.09 -48.47
N ARG A 207 14.57 -0.99 -49.44
CA ARG A 207 15.55 -1.02 -50.55
C ARG A 207 14.84 -1.62 -51.74
#